data_AF-A0A2A5PJD6-F1
#
_entry.id   AF-A0A2A5PJD6-F1
#
_cell.length_a   1.000
_cell.length_b   1.000
_cell.length_c   1.000
_cell.angle_alpha   90.00
_cell.angle_beta   90.00
_cell.angle_gamma   90.00
#
_symmetry.space_group_name_H-M   'P 1'
#
loop_
_entity.id
_entity.type
_entity.pdbx_description
1 polymer ?
#
loop_
_entity_poly.entity_id
_entity_poly.type
_entity_poly.pdbx_seq_one_letter_code
_entity_poly.pdbx_strand_id
1 'polypeptide(L)'
;MQLLMEILVSFFLIIGAFFMLVGGIGMVRLPDLFMRLHAPTKSSTLGLGSFLIAAIIYAAFEGRFGFAEVLITLFAFITAPVSANLMAQAALHLRLRSMSGNVPETLDRPLPWQRQRRNLRRYEKKSNDDLV
;
A
#
# COMPACT_ATOMS: atom_id res chain seq x y z
N MET A 1 -21.60 29.60 17.06
CA MET A 1 -21.31 28.82 15.83
C MET A 1 -19.84 28.42 15.73
N GLN A 2 -18.88 29.25 16.16
CA GLN A 2 -17.45 28.89 16.16
C GLN A 2 -17.09 27.73 17.12
N LEU A 3 -17.53 27.79 18.38
CA LEU A 3 -17.26 26.73 19.37
C LEU A 3 -17.68 25.31 18.94
N LEU A 4 -18.87 25.17 18.34
CA LEU A 4 -19.35 23.86 17.86
C LEU A 4 -18.43 23.30 16.77
N MET A 5 -17.92 24.18 15.90
CA MET A 5 -17.03 23.81 14.80
C MET A 5 -15.65 23.43 15.32
N GLU A 6 -15.09 24.19 16.27
CA GLU A 6 -13.83 23.86 16.95
C GLU A 6 -13.87 22.49 17.64
N ILE A 7 -14.98 22.18 18.31
CA ILE A 7 -15.19 20.86 18.94
C ILE A 7 -15.21 19.75 17.88
N LEU A 8 -15.91 19.97 16.77
CA LEU A 8 -16.06 18.99 15.70
C LEU A 8 -14.73 18.75 14.97
N VAL A 9 -13.99 19.80 14.65
CA VAL A 9 -12.64 19.72 14.07
C VAL A 9 -11.69 19.01 15.02
N SER A 10 -11.67 19.39 16.30
CA SER A 10 -10.81 18.76 17.31
C SER A 10 -11.13 17.27 17.47
N PHE A 11 -12.41 16.90 17.44
CA PHE A 11 -12.84 15.52 17.51
C PHE A 11 -12.30 14.68 16.33
N PHE A 12 -12.42 15.18 15.10
CA PHE A 12 -11.83 14.51 13.93
C PHE A 12 -10.31 14.43 14.01
N LEU A 13 -9.63 15.49 14.46
CA LEU A 13 -8.17 15.47 14.63
C LEU A 13 -7.72 14.42 15.67
N ILE A 14 -8.43 14.30 16.79
CA ILE A 14 -8.11 13.28 17.82
C ILE A 14 -8.31 11.87 17.26
N ILE A 15 -9.41 11.63 16.54
CA ILE A 15 -9.69 10.34 15.92
C ILE A 15 -8.63 10.00 14.86
N GLY A 16 -8.31 10.94 13.98
CA GLY A 16 -7.28 10.74 12.96
C GLY A 16 -5.90 10.47 13.57
N ALA A 17 -5.55 11.17 14.65
CA ALA A 17 -4.31 10.95 15.39
C ALA A 17 -4.28 9.57 16.06
N PHE A 18 -5.41 9.13 16.65
CA PHE A 18 -5.54 7.78 17.20
C PHE A 18 -5.30 6.70 16.13
N PHE A 19 -5.91 6.83 14.95
CA PHE A 19 -5.67 5.90 13.85
C PHE A 19 -4.22 5.91 13.37
N MET A 20 -3.60 7.09 13.20
CA MET A 20 -2.18 7.21 12.85
C MET A 20 -1.27 6.51 13.87
N LEU A 21 -1.57 6.65 15.16
CA LEU A 21 -0.82 6.01 16.25
C LEU A 21 -0.97 4.49 16.22
N VAL A 22 -2.19 3.98 16.05
CA VAL A 22 -2.45 2.53 15.87
C VAL A 22 -1.72 2.00 14.63
N GLY A 23 -1.68 2.78 13.55
CA GLY A 23 -0.92 2.48 12.33
C GLY A 23 0.57 2.30 12.56
N GLY A 24 1.18 3.27 13.25
CA GLY A 24 2.59 3.23 13.62
C GLY A 24 2.93 2.05 14.55
N ILE A 25 2.08 1.81 15.56
CA ILE A 25 2.23 0.64 16.45
C ILE A 25 2.12 -0.67 15.65
N GLY A 26 1.15 -0.77 14.75
CA GLY A 26 0.98 -1.92 13.87
C GLY A 26 2.24 -2.17 13.03
N MET A 27 2.83 -1.12 12.46
CA MET A 27 4.08 -1.20 11.69
C MET A 27 5.24 -1.79 12.50
N VAL A 28 5.37 -1.45 13.79
CA VAL A 28 6.47 -1.95 14.64
C VAL A 28 6.20 -3.37 15.12
N ARG A 29 4.94 -3.72 15.42
CA ARG A 29 4.60 -4.98 16.09
C ARG A 29 4.44 -6.18 15.15
N LEU A 30 4.19 -5.96 13.86
CA LEU A 30 3.91 -7.03 12.91
C LEU A 30 5.22 -7.72 12.42
N PRO A 31 5.28 -9.05 12.39
CA PRO A 31 6.51 -9.81 12.13
C PRO A 31 6.91 -9.90 10.65
N ASP A 32 5.97 -9.68 9.73
CA ASP A 32 6.17 -9.83 8.28
C ASP A 32 5.98 -8.49 7.56
N LEU A 33 6.82 -8.19 6.56
CA LEU A 33 6.78 -6.96 5.78
C LEU A 33 5.43 -6.77 5.08
N PHE A 34 4.81 -7.84 4.56
CA PHE A 34 3.49 -7.74 3.94
C PHE A 34 2.38 -7.38 4.94
N MET A 35 2.43 -7.95 6.14
CA MET A 35 1.54 -7.55 7.24
C MET A 35 1.84 -6.11 7.71
N ARG A 36 3.13 -5.73 7.79
CA ARG A 36 3.57 -4.38 8.15
C ARG A 36 3.19 -3.33 7.11
N LEU A 37 2.94 -3.68 5.85
CA LEU A 37 2.41 -2.75 4.85
C LEU A 37 0.89 -2.55 5.00
N HIS A 38 0.19 -3.57 5.51
CA HIS A 38 -1.27 -3.55 5.64
C HIS A 38 -1.77 -2.70 6.81
N ALA A 39 -1.04 -2.67 7.94
CA ALA A 39 -1.41 -1.86 9.08
C ALA A 39 -1.34 -0.33 8.79
N PRO A 40 -0.22 0.21 8.25
CA PRO A 40 -0.11 1.61 7.86
C PRO A 40 -1.10 2.01 6.77
N THR A 41 -1.33 1.17 5.74
CA THR A 41 -2.27 1.53 4.68
C THR A 41 -3.71 1.66 5.19
N LYS A 42 -4.15 0.80 6.10
CA LYS A 42 -5.48 0.92 6.74
C LYS A 42 -5.59 2.12 7.67
N SER A 43 -4.55 2.40 8.46
CA SER A 43 -4.56 3.54 9.36
C SER A 43 -4.46 4.87 8.64
N SER A 44 -3.64 4.94 7.58
CA SER A 44 -3.41 6.19 6.86
C SER A 44 -4.64 6.60 6.06
N THR A 45 -5.41 5.68 5.50
CA THR A 45 -6.66 6.02 4.80
C THR A 45 -7.71 6.57 5.75
N LEU A 46 -7.89 5.96 6.92
CA LEU A 46 -8.81 6.44 7.95
C LEU A 46 -8.32 7.72 8.64
N GLY A 47 -7.02 7.81 8.93
CA GLY A 47 -6.38 8.94 9.60
C GLY A 47 -6.35 10.19 8.73
N LEU A 48 -5.74 10.09 7.53
CA LEU A 48 -5.72 11.20 6.57
C LEU A 48 -7.13 11.57 6.09
N GLY A 49 -8.03 10.58 5.94
CA GLY A 49 -9.42 10.84 5.61
C GLY A 49 -10.13 11.67 6.69
N SER A 50 -9.89 11.37 7.97
CA SER A 50 -10.42 12.15 9.08
C SER A 50 -9.86 13.57 9.11
N PHE A 51 -8.54 13.73 8.86
CA PHE A 51 -7.92 15.06 8.74
C PHE A 51 -8.44 15.86 7.55
N LEU A 52 -8.70 15.21 6.41
CA LEU A 52 -9.27 15.86 5.24
C LEU A 52 -10.68 16.38 5.53
N ILE A 53 -11.52 15.60 6.21
CA ILE A 53 -12.86 16.03 6.62
C ILE A 53 -12.77 17.21 7.59
N ALA A 54 -11.87 17.15 8.57
CA ALA A 54 -11.64 18.27 9.50
C ALA A 54 -11.23 19.55 8.76
N ALA A 55 -10.31 19.45 7.79
CA ALA A 55 -9.84 20.58 6.99
C ALA A 55 -10.96 21.17 6.12
N ILE A 56 -11.80 20.34 5.51
CA ILE A 56 -12.95 20.81 4.70
C ILE A 56 -13.95 21.58 5.59
N ILE A 57 -14.25 21.08 6.78
CA ILE A 57 -15.18 21.72 7.72
C ILE A 57 -14.62 23.09 8.17
N TYR A 58 -13.32 23.15 8.47
CA TYR A 58 -12.63 24.39 8.84
C TYR A 58 -12.62 25.41 7.70
N ALA A 59 -12.21 24.99 6.50
CA ALA A 59 -12.17 25.84 5.30
C ALA A 59 -13.54 26.40 4.90
N ALA A 60 -14.61 25.60 5.04
CA ALA A 60 -15.97 26.04 4.75
C ALA A 60 -16.44 27.20 5.66
N PHE A 61 -15.92 27.25 6.90
CA PHE A 61 -16.28 28.30 7.87
C PHE A 61 -15.43 29.56 7.74
N GLU A 62 -14.14 29.41 7.42
CA GLU A 62 -13.22 30.54 7.29
C GLU A 62 -13.49 31.35 6.00
N GLY A 63 -14.27 30.80 5.06
CA GLY A 63 -14.54 31.42 3.75
C GLY A 63 -13.31 31.44 2.84
N ARG A 64 -12.25 30.73 3.23
CA ARG A 64 -10.99 30.60 2.51
C ARG A 64 -10.94 29.21 1.93
N PHE A 65 -10.72 29.08 0.63
CA PHE A 65 -10.41 27.77 0.07
C PHE A 65 -9.07 27.32 0.65
N GLY A 66 -9.10 26.37 1.58
CA GLY A 66 -7.94 25.64 2.14
C GLY A 66 -7.29 24.73 1.09
N PHE A 67 -7.02 25.28 -0.10
CA PHE A 67 -6.58 24.55 -1.28
C PHE A 67 -5.24 23.87 -1.01
N ALA A 68 -4.33 24.53 -0.27
CA ALA A 68 -3.06 23.97 0.13
C ALA A 68 -3.22 22.76 1.06
N GLU A 69 -4.09 22.84 2.07
CA GLU A 69 -4.31 21.75 3.05
C GLU A 69 -4.95 20.53 2.39
N VAL A 70 -5.96 20.76 1.56
CA VAL A 70 -6.60 19.71 0.76
C VAL A 70 -5.59 19.09 -0.21
N LEU A 71 -4.77 19.91 -0.89
CA LEU A 71 -3.78 19.44 -1.85
C LEU A 71 -2.67 18.62 -1.17
N ILE A 72 -2.16 19.07 -0.02
CA ILE A 72 -1.15 18.33 0.77
C ILE A 72 -1.74 16.99 1.22
N THR A 73 -2.96 16.99 1.75
CA THR A 73 -3.60 15.76 2.25
C THR A 73 -3.91 14.79 1.11
N LEU A 74 -4.41 15.29 -0.03
CA LEU A 74 -4.67 14.48 -1.23
C LEU A 74 -3.38 13.92 -1.82
N PHE A 75 -2.34 14.74 -1.92
CA PHE A 75 -1.03 14.31 -2.41
C PHE A 75 -0.41 13.23 -1.52
N ALA A 76 -0.46 13.41 -0.20
CA ALA A 76 -0.02 12.40 0.76
C ALA A 76 -0.87 11.11 0.65
N PHE A 77 -2.18 11.24 0.47
CA PHE A 77 -3.09 10.11 0.31
C PHE A 77 -2.83 9.30 -0.97
N ILE A 78 -2.40 9.95 -2.06
CA ILE A 78 -2.01 9.26 -3.31
C ILE A 78 -0.62 8.65 -3.18
N THR A 79 0.31 9.34 -2.51
CA THR A 79 1.69 8.89 -2.35
C THR A 79 1.77 7.62 -1.51
N ALA A 80 1.01 7.54 -0.41
CA ALA A 80 0.99 6.38 0.47
C ALA A 80 0.73 5.02 -0.22
N PRO A 81 -0.36 4.83 -1.01
CA PRO A 81 -0.62 3.57 -1.71
C PRO A 81 0.37 3.31 -2.85
N VAL A 82 0.85 4.34 -3.54
CA VAL A 82 1.88 4.18 -4.58
C VAL A 82 3.19 3.65 -3.97
N SER A 83 3.66 4.27 -2.89
CA SER A 83 4.84 3.81 -2.15
C SER A 83 4.65 2.40 -1.59
N ALA A 84 3.48 2.08 -1.04
CA ALA A 84 3.17 0.75 -0.52
C ALA A 84 3.19 -0.32 -1.63
N ASN A 85 2.65 -0.03 -2.81
CA ASN A 85 2.69 -0.93 -3.96
C ASN A 85 4.13 -1.17 -4.45
N LEU A 86 4.94 -0.11 -4.55
CA LEU A 86 6.35 -0.24 -4.93
C LEU A 86 7.15 -1.05 -3.90
N MET A 87 6.90 -0.84 -2.60
CA MET A 87 7.51 -1.64 -1.54
C MET A 87 7.10 -3.11 -1.62
N ALA A 88 5.82 -3.40 -1.89
CA ALA A 88 5.33 -4.77 -2.07
C ALA A 88 6.00 -5.45 -3.28
N GLN A 89 6.12 -4.75 -4.41
CA GLN A 89 6.83 -5.26 -5.58
C GLN A 89 8.31 -5.54 -5.28
N ALA A 90 9.01 -4.64 -4.60
CA ALA A 90 10.39 -4.84 -4.19
C ALA A 90 10.55 -6.05 -3.25
N ALA A 91 9.64 -6.19 -2.28
CA ALA A 91 9.63 -7.33 -1.35
C ALA A 91 9.44 -8.68 -2.06
N LEU A 92 8.58 -8.72 -3.09
CA LEU A 92 8.38 -9.91 -3.92
C LEU A 92 9.63 -10.26 -4.74
N HIS A 93 10.30 -9.28 -5.34
CA HIS A 93 11.54 -9.51 -6.09
C HIS A 93 12.68 -10.00 -5.19
N LEU A 94 12.74 -9.52 -3.96
CA LEU A 94 13.69 -9.97 -2.94
C LEU A 94 13.33 -11.32 -2.31
N ARG A 95 12.22 -11.96 -2.74
CA ARG A 95 11.69 -13.22 -2.21
C ARG A 95 11.61 -13.23 -0.68
N LEU A 96 11.21 -12.09 -0.09
CA LEU A 96 11.07 -11.98 1.36
C LEU A 96 10.04 -13.00 1.86
N ARG A 97 10.34 -13.62 3.00
CA ARG A 97 9.50 -14.66 3.60
C ARG A 97 8.21 -14.04 4.12
N SER A 98 7.09 -14.42 3.52
CA SER A 98 5.76 -14.09 4.03
C SER A 98 5.33 -15.08 5.10
N MET A 99 4.60 -14.61 6.11
CA MET A 99 3.91 -15.48 7.07
C MET A 99 2.68 -16.17 6.47
N SER A 100 2.21 -15.72 5.31
CA SER A 100 1.11 -16.37 4.57
C SER A 100 1.52 -17.64 3.81
N GLY A 101 2.79 -18.05 3.89
CA GLY A 101 3.32 -19.24 3.20
C GLY A 101 4.44 -18.92 2.20
N ASN A 102 4.80 -19.91 1.39
CA ASN A 102 5.80 -19.73 0.34
C ASN A 102 5.37 -18.67 -0.68
N VAL A 103 6.36 -18.05 -1.32
CA VAL A 103 6.17 -17.15 -2.46
C VAL A 103 5.15 -17.79 -3.43
N PRO A 104 4.12 -17.06 -3.89
CA PRO A 104 3.09 -17.62 -4.75
C PRO A 104 3.74 -18.39 -5.91
N GLU A 105 3.33 -19.65 -6.13
CA GLU A 105 3.88 -20.51 -7.21
C GLU A 105 3.81 -19.83 -8.58
N THR A 106 2.90 -18.85 -8.73
CA THR A 106 2.78 -17.98 -9.92
C THR A 106 4.04 -17.18 -10.23
N LEU A 107 4.89 -16.86 -9.24
CA LEU A 107 6.19 -16.21 -9.46
C LEU A 107 7.24 -17.17 -10.02
N ASP A 108 7.11 -18.47 -9.76
CA ASP A 108 7.97 -19.51 -10.33
C ASP A 108 7.39 -20.11 -11.62
N ARG A 109 6.18 -19.70 -12.04
CA ARG A 109 5.59 -20.15 -13.32
C ARG A 109 6.40 -19.58 -14.49
N PRO A 110 6.87 -20.44 -15.42
CA PRO A 110 7.59 -19.98 -16.60
C PRO A 110 6.67 -19.12 -17.47
N LEU A 111 7.18 -17.97 -17.89
CA LEU A 111 6.45 -17.04 -18.74
C LEU A 111 6.09 -17.72 -20.09
N PRO A 112 5.01 -17.29 -20.78
CA PRO A 112 4.54 -17.94 -22.01
C PRO A 112 5.66 -18.15 -23.05
N TRP A 113 6.53 -17.15 -23.20
CA TRP A 113 7.68 -17.19 -24.11
C TRP A 113 8.85 -18.06 -23.62
N GLN A 114 9.01 -18.24 -22.30
CA GLN A 114 9.99 -19.20 -21.74
C GLN A 114 9.53 -20.65 -21.95
N ARG A 115 8.22 -20.88 -21.96
CA ARG A 115 7.61 -22.20 -22.20
C ARG A 115 8.02 -22.75 -23.57
N GLN A 116 8.07 -21.88 -24.58
CA GLN A 116 8.41 -22.24 -25.96
C GLN A 116 9.87 -22.67 -26.09
N ARG A 117 10.83 -21.98 -25.46
CA ARG A 117 12.25 -22.37 -25.43
C ARG A 117 12.50 -23.74 -24.79
N ARG A 118 11.78 -24.04 -23.71
CA ARG A 118 11.93 -25.34 -23.01
C ARG A 118 11.42 -26.51 -23.85
N ASN A 119 10.37 -26.28 -24.64
CA ASN A 119 9.87 -27.27 -25.58
C ASN A 119 10.85 -27.46 -26.75
N LEU A 120 11.37 -26.37 -27.32
CA LEU A 120 12.36 -26.44 -28.41
C LEU A 120 13.61 -27.26 -28.01
N ARG A 121 14.15 -27.02 -26.80
CA ARG A 121 15.25 -27.84 -26.27
C ARG A 121 14.90 -29.32 -26.10
N ARG A 122 13.65 -29.65 -25.76
CA ARG A 122 13.19 -31.06 -25.69
C ARG A 122 13.11 -31.69 -27.07
N TYR A 123 12.65 -30.94 -28.08
CA TYR A 123 12.62 -31.42 -29.47
C TYR A 123 14.04 -31.65 -30.01
N GLU A 124 14.95 -30.71 -29.76
CA GLU A 124 16.36 -30.82 -30.16
C GLU A 124 17.06 -32.02 -29.50
N LYS A 125 16.85 -32.22 -28.19
CA LYS A 125 17.42 -33.36 -27.48
C LYS A 125 16.88 -34.69 -28.00
N LYS A 126 15.57 -34.79 -28.24
CA LYS A 126 14.94 -36.00 -28.77
C LYS A 126 15.45 -36.31 -30.18
N SER A 127 15.55 -35.29 -31.05
CA SER A 127 16.11 -35.46 -32.38
C SER A 127 17.55 -35.94 -32.37
N ASN A 128 18.36 -35.56 -31.37
CA ASN A 128 19.73 -36.00 -31.26
C ASN A 128 19.86 -37.43 -30.70
N ASP A 129 18.95 -37.84 -29.81
CA ASP A 129 18.87 -39.23 -29.32
C ASP A 129 18.34 -40.18 -30.42
N ASP A 130 17.49 -39.70 -31.34
CA ASP A 130 16.98 -40.48 -32.48
C ASP A 130 18.01 -40.63 -33.63
N LEU A 131 19.13 -39.90 -33.58
CA LEU A 131 20.21 -39.91 -34.59
C LEU A 131 21.45 -40.72 -34.18
N VAL A 132 21.46 -41.32 -32.97
CA VAL A 132 22.53 -42.16 -32.41
C VAL A 132 22.06 -43.61 -32.35
#